data_AF-A0A6N3B9F4-F1
#
_entry.id   AF-A0A6N3B9F4-F1
#
_cell.length_a   1.000
_cell.length_b   1.000
_cell.length_c   1.000
_cell.angle_alpha   90.00
_cell.angle_beta   90.00
_cell.angle_gamma   90.00
#
_symmetry.space_group_name_H-M   'P 1'
#
loop_
_entity.id
_entity.type
_entity.pdbx_description
1 polymer ?
#
loop_
_entity_poly.entity_id
_entity_poly.type
_entity_poly.pdbx_seq_one_letter_code
_entity_poly.pdbx_strand_id
1 'polypeptide(L)'
;MTIQKYKIKNIRFNSKKRIAPLHVHNIVSELYRWAISDYACYKIVNEFFNTNRHNTENRSTVDSRVERLKKEQEDIYNNKVNRYNFYKLKKLILNLFGNPTISDQDYCMVYSYYLEYLTMQWKKCPGKYGKVVYEPLIKYKRKELFANRDFANSKCDVVYKNNREKTLYIYECKFGLFTFFNHLRIDTKNATGRMKKKGIQVQRKINYLKECNCIFSSNSDIINLDVKIITLATRSSISGSINLLDGIDVITREDIEDKSFYNLLK
;
A
#
# COMPACT_ATOMS: atom_id res chain seq x y z
N MET A 1 7.88 34.81 7.26
CA MET A 1 6.60 34.11 7.01
C MET A 1 6.19 33.38 8.30
N THR A 2 5.02 33.68 8.86
CA THR A 2 4.49 32.93 10.02
C THR A 2 4.12 31.51 9.61
N ILE A 3 4.80 30.51 10.17
CA ILE A 3 4.50 29.10 9.96
C ILE A 3 3.08 28.83 10.51
N GLN A 4 2.17 28.39 9.62
CA GLN A 4 0.83 28.01 10.03
C GLN A 4 0.89 26.79 10.96
N LYS A 5 0.51 26.97 12.23
CA LYS A 5 0.39 25.86 13.19
C LYS A 5 -0.92 25.10 12.95
N TYR A 6 -0.84 23.88 12.39
CA TYR A 6 -2.02 23.03 12.22
C TYR A 6 -2.42 22.41 13.54
N LYS A 7 -3.72 22.44 13.88
CA LYS A 7 -4.24 21.64 14.99
C LYS A 7 -4.80 20.33 14.47
N ILE A 8 -4.39 19.21 15.03
CA ILE A 8 -4.80 17.87 14.56
C ILE A 8 -6.32 17.73 14.56
N LYS A 9 -7.01 18.29 15.56
CA LYS A 9 -8.48 18.30 15.65
C LYS A 9 -9.18 18.96 14.45
N ASN A 10 -8.50 19.87 13.75
CA ASN A 10 -9.03 20.57 12.57
C ASN A 10 -8.75 19.83 11.25
N ILE A 11 -7.93 18.77 11.28
CA ILE A 11 -7.72 17.87 10.15
C ILE A 11 -8.93 16.96 10.01
N ARG A 12 -9.56 16.97 8.85
CA ARG A 12 -10.74 16.16 8.52
C ARG A 12 -10.47 15.34 7.27
N PHE A 13 -11.11 14.18 7.21
CA PHE A 13 -11.00 13.27 6.08
C PHE A 13 -12.35 13.14 5.39
N ASN A 14 -12.36 13.34 4.08
CA ASN A 14 -13.50 13.04 3.23
C ASN A 14 -13.13 11.86 2.32
N SER A 15 -13.71 10.69 2.56
CA SER A 15 -13.39 9.45 1.84
C SER A 15 -14.65 8.73 1.39
N LYS A 16 -14.51 7.88 0.36
CA LYS A 16 -15.54 6.88 0.04
C LYS A 16 -15.58 5.81 1.14
N LYS A 17 -16.69 5.06 1.25
CA LYS A 17 -16.87 4.02 2.28
C LYS A 17 -16.10 2.71 1.99
N ARG A 18 -15.70 2.45 0.74
CA ARG A 18 -15.08 1.17 0.32
C ARG A 18 -13.74 1.41 -0.35
N ILE A 19 -12.81 0.48 -0.16
CA ILE A 19 -11.48 0.50 -0.77
C ILE A 19 -11.54 0.20 -2.28
N ALA A 20 -12.40 -0.74 -2.69
CA ALA A 20 -12.50 -1.24 -4.06
C ALA A 20 -13.99 -1.43 -4.47
N PRO A 21 -14.28 -1.69 -5.77
CA PRO A 21 -15.58 -2.24 -6.19
C PRO A 21 -15.93 -3.49 -5.40
N LEU A 22 -17.23 -3.78 -5.24
CA LEU A 22 -17.71 -4.80 -4.30
C LEU A 22 -17.12 -6.19 -4.59
N HIS A 23 -17.03 -6.60 -5.84
CA HIS A 23 -16.48 -7.91 -6.22
C HIS A 23 -14.99 -8.04 -5.86
N VAL A 24 -14.18 -7.02 -6.17
CA VAL A 24 -12.76 -6.98 -5.80
C VAL A 24 -12.58 -6.93 -4.29
N HIS A 25 -13.40 -6.13 -3.59
CA HIS A 25 -13.31 -5.98 -2.14
C HIS A 25 -13.53 -7.30 -1.39
N ASN A 26 -14.47 -8.12 -1.86
CA ASN A 26 -14.74 -9.44 -1.27
C ASN A 26 -13.54 -10.38 -1.45
N ILE A 27 -12.92 -10.38 -2.64
CA ILE A 27 -11.72 -11.16 -2.92
C ILE A 27 -10.56 -10.72 -2.02
N VAL A 28 -10.31 -9.42 -1.92
CA VAL A 28 -9.23 -8.84 -1.10
C VAL A 28 -9.41 -9.17 0.37
N SER A 29 -10.64 -9.06 0.90
CA SER A 29 -10.93 -9.37 2.31
C SER A 29 -10.72 -10.84 2.63
N GLU A 30 -11.13 -11.74 1.73
CA GLU A 30 -10.89 -13.17 1.84
C GLU A 30 -9.40 -13.53 1.75
N LEU A 31 -8.68 -12.95 0.78
CA LEU A 31 -7.22 -13.11 0.66
C LEU A 31 -6.51 -12.68 1.94
N TYR A 32 -6.85 -11.49 2.47
CA TYR A 32 -6.30 -11.01 3.73
C TYR A 32 -6.55 -12.01 4.87
N ARG A 33 -7.80 -12.45 5.04
CA ARG A 33 -8.19 -13.39 6.11
C ARG A 33 -7.32 -14.66 6.10
N TRP A 34 -7.17 -15.30 4.94
CA TRP A 34 -6.38 -16.53 4.84
C TRP A 34 -4.89 -16.28 4.89
N ALA A 35 -4.40 -15.16 4.33
CA ALA A 35 -3.01 -14.77 4.46
C ALA A 35 -2.61 -14.61 5.93
N ILE A 36 -3.38 -13.87 6.73
CA ILE A 36 -3.00 -13.62 8.13
C ILE A 36 -3.24 -14.82 9.06
N SER A 37 -4.02 -15.81 8.64
CA SER A 37 -4.32 -17.00 9.44
C SER A 37 -3.10 -17.90 9.71
N ASP A 38 -2.05 -17.79 8.89
CA ASP A 38 -0.84 -18.58 8.98
C ASP A 38 0.35 -17.78 8.42
N TYR A 39 1.47 -17.74 9.15
CA TYR A 39 2.61 -16.90 8.77
C TYR A 39 3.24 -17.32 7.44
N ALA A 40 3.27 -18.61 7.13
CA ALA A 40 3.78 -19.08 5.86
C ALA A 40 2.82 -18.71 4.71
N CYS A 41 1.51 -18.80 4.92
CA CYS A 41 0.49 -18.33 3.97
C CYS A 41 0.64 -16.83 3.68
N TYR A 42 0.92 -16.02 4.71
CA TYR A 42 1.21 -14.59 4.56
C TYR A 42 2.42 -14.33 3.65
N LYS A 43 3.54 -15.04 3.87
CA LYS A 43 4.73 -14.92 3.02
C LYS A 43 4.48 -15.40 1.59
N ILE A 44 3.73 -16.50 1.42
CA ILE A 44 3.41 -17.06 0.10
C ILE A 44 2.63 -16.05 -0.74
N VAL A 45 1.58 -15.41 -0.19
CA VAL A 45 0.79 -14.45 -0.98
C VAL A 45 1.58 -13.18 -1.31
N ASN A 46 2.44 -12.72 -0.40
CA ASN A 46 3.29 -11.55 -0.62
C ASN A 46 4.32 -11.79 -1.72
N GLU A 47 5.02 -12.94 -1.68
CA GLU A 47 5.94 -13.34 -2.74
C GLU A 47 5.20 -13.54 -4.06
N PHE A 48 4.06 -14.25 -4.03
CA PHE A 48 3.27 -14.53 -5.21
C PHE A 48 2.88 -13.24 -5.95
N PHE A 49 2.33 -12.26 -5.24
CA PHE A 49 1.95 -11.00 -5.86
C PHE A 49 3.15 -10.11 -6.18
N ASN A 50 4.27 -10.24 -5.46
CA ASN A 50 5.49 -9.54 -5.83
C ASN A 50 5.98 -9.97 -7.22
N THR A 51 5.93 -11.27 -7.53
CA THR A 51 6.46 -11.82 -8.79
C THR A 51 5.45 -11.93 -9.93
N ASN A 52 4.14 -12.00 -9.65
CA ASN A 52 3.11 -12.23 -10.67
C ASN A 52 2.20 -11.02 -10.82
N ARG A 53 2.39 -10.24 -11.89
CA ARG A 53 1.70 -8.95 -12.11
C ARG A 53 0.54 -9.00 -13.09
N HIS A 54 0.36 -10.12 -13.78
CA HIS A 54 -0.72 -10.35 -14.73
C HIS A 54 -1.39 -11.69 -14.46
N ASN A 55 -2.66 -11.83 -14.85
CA ASN A 55 -3.39 -13.10 -14.72
C ASN A 55 -3.50 -13.88 -16.04
N THR A 56 -2.56 -13.66 -16.96
CA THR A 56 -2.53 -14.28 -18.29
C THR A 56 -1.99 -15.72 -18.29
N GLU A 57 -1.38 -16.15 -17.19
CA GLU A 57 -0.85 -17.50 -17.06
C GLU A 57 -1.95 -18.54 -16.88
N ASN A 58 -1.69 -19.75 -17.38
CA ASN A 58 -2.62 -20.86 -17.20
C ASN A 58 -2.69 -21.29 -15.71
N ARG A 59 -3.82 -21.90 -15.33
CA ARG A 59 -4.09 -22.27 -13.93
C ARG A 59 -3.11 -23.32 -13.39
N SER A 60 -2.63 -24.25 -14.21
CA SER A 60 -1.72 -25.34 -13.76
C SER A 60 -0.29 -24.84 -13.47
N THR A 61 0.21 -23.88 -14.25
CA THR A 61 1.48 -23.18 -14.01
C THR A 61 1.42 -22.43 -12.69
N VAL A 62 0.31 -21.72 -12.44
CA VAL A 62 0.09 -20.99 -11.18
C VAL A 62 -0.01 -21.96 -10.00
N ASP A 63 -0.71 -23.08 -10.16
CA ASP A 63 -0.80 -24.14 -9.15
C ASP A 63 0.58 -24.65 -8.74
N SER A 64 1.39 -25.00 -9.72
CA SER A 64 2.76 -25.47 -9.52
C SER A 64 3.63 -24.42 -8.83
N ARG A 65 3.45 -23.14 -9.18
CA ARG A 65 4.18 -22.03 -8.54
C ARG A 65 3.78 -21.86 -7.07
N VAL A 66 2.49 -21.90 -6.75
CA VAL A 66 2.01 -21.77 -5.37
C VAL A 66 2.46 -22.95 -4.51
N GLU A 67 2.45 -24.18 -5.05
CA GLU A 67 3.01 -25.35 -4.35
C GLU A 67 4.53 -25.24 -4.16
N ARG A 68 5.26 -24.70 -5.13
CA ARG A 68 6.70 -24.44 -4.98
C ARG A 68 6.97 -23.43 -3.87
N LEU A 69 6.23 -22.32 -3.82
CA LEU A 69 6.35 -21.33 -2.75
C LEU A 69 6.06 -21.95 -1.37
N LYS A 70 5.10 -22.87 -1.27
CA LYS A 70 4.85 -23.63 -0.05
C LYS A 70 6.07 -24.47 0.35
N LYS A 71 6.61 -25.26 -0.58
CA LYS A 71 7.81 -26.07 -0.33
C LYS A 71 9.00 -25.20 0.11
N GLU A 72 9.21 -24.05 -0.53
CA GLU A 72 10.25 -23.10 -0.10
C GLU A 72 10.03 -22.64 1.35
N GLN A 73 8.78 -22.38 1.77
CA GLN A 73 8.49 -22.06 3.18
C GLN A 73 8.81 -23.22 4.14
N GLU A 74 8.46 -24.45 3.77
CA GLU A 74 8.68 -25.64 4.62
C GLU A 74 10.17 -26.05 4.66
N ASP A 75 10.82 -26.14 3.50
CA ASP A 75 12.13 -26.76 3.33
C ASP A 75 13.30 -25.76 3.54
N ILE A 76 13.13 -24.50 3.13
CA ILE A 76 14.21 -23.49 3.20
C ILE A 76 14.03 -22.60 4.43
N TYR A 77 12.82 -22.09 4.64
CA TYR A 77 12.54 -21.15 5.73
C TYR A 77 12.08 -21.82 7.02
N ASN A 78 11.96 -23.15 7.04
CA ASN A 78 11.54 -23.96 8.18
C ASN A 78 10.22 -23.48 8.84
N ASN A 79 9.32 -22.92 8.03
CA ASN A 79 7.99 -22.51 8.44
C ASN A 79 7.01 -23.65 8.19
N LYS A 80 6.41 -24.19 9.25
CA LYS A 80 5.35 -25.20 9.12
C LYS A 80 4.09 -24.58 8.53
N VAL A 81 3.68 -25.02 7.34
CA VAL A 81 2.48 -24.50 6.68
C VAL A 81 1.25 -25.26 7.17
N ASN A 82 0.25 -24.53 7.68
CA ASN A 82 -1.05 -25.15 7.97
C ASN A 82 -1.74 -25.60 6.66
N ARG A 83 -1.97 -26.92 6.51
CA ARG A 83 -2.56 -27.52 5.30
C ARG A 83 -3.92 -26.94 4.92
N TYR A 84 -4.79 -26.68 5.90
CA TYR A 84 -6.14 -26.16 5.65
C TYR A 84 -6.10 -24.69 5.20
N ASN A 85 -5.36 -23.86 5.92
CA ASN A 85 -5.20 -22.44 5.58
C ASN A 85 -4.57 -22.27 4.20
N PHE A 86 -3.53 -23.06 3.91
CA PHE A 86 -2.90 -23.07 2.60
C PHE A 86 -3.86 -23.52 1.50
N TYR A 87 -4.64 -24.59 1.70
CA TYR A 87 -5.63 -25.04 0.73
C TYR A 87 -6.64 -23.92 0.39
N LYS A 88 -7.10 -23.17 1.41
CA LYS A 88 -8.01 -22.04 1.23
C LYS A 88 -7.37 -20.89 0.48
N LEU A 89 -6.15 -20.50 0.86
CA LEU A 89 -5.39 -19.46 0.17
C LEU A 89 -5.11 -19.85 -1.29
N LYS A 90 -4.60 -21.06 -1.53
CA LYS A 90 -4.31 -21.60 -2.85
C LYS A 90 -5.55 -21.56 -3.75
N LYS A 91 -6.71 -22.01 -3.24
CA LYS A 91 -7.97 -21.94 -3.97
C LYS A 91 -8.33 -20.51 -4.38
N LEU A 92 -8.13 -19.53 -3.51
CA LEU A 92 -8.36 -18.12 -3.82
C LEU A 92 -7.41 -17.60 -4.88
N ILE A 93 -6.10 -17.85 -4.74
CA ILE A 93 -5.09 -17.44 -5.72
C ILE A 93 -5.44 -18.02 -7.09
N LEU A 94 -5.70 -19.33 -7.17
CA LEU A 94 -6.01 -19.99 -8.44
C LEU A 94 -7.30 -19.48 -9.07
N ASN A 95 -8.29 -19.06 -8.27
CA ASN A 95 -9.51 -18.48 -8.81
C ASN A 95 -9.30 -17.12 -9.49
N LEU A 96 -8.16 -16.46 -9.27
CA LEU A 96 -7.75 -15.27 -10.02
C LEU A 96 -7.28 -15.60 -11.45
N PHE A 97 -7.01 -16.88 -11.75
CA PHE A 97 -6.47 -17.36 -13.02
C PHE A 97 -7.44 -18.35 -13.68
N GLY A 98 -7.70 -18.16 -14.97
CA GLY A 98 -8.62 -18.99 -15.73
C GLY A 98 -10.10 -18.81 -15.37
N ASN A 99 -10.44 -17.78 -14.57
CA ASN A 99 -11.82 -17.38 -14.32
C ASN A 99 -12.22 -16.27 -15.31
N PRO A 100 -13.17 -16.51 -16.24
CA PRO A 100 -13.54 -15.52 -17.26
C PRO A 100 -14.18 -14.26 -16.68
N THR A 101 -14.60 -14.28 -15.40
CA THR A 101 -15.17 -13.11 -14.72
C THR A 101 -14.13 -12.19 -14.10
N ILE A 102 -12.84 -12.55 -14.14
CA ILE A 102 -11.74 -11.75 -13.59
C ILE A 102 -10.83 -11.31 -14.73
N SER A 103 -10.94 -10.05 -15.11
CA SER A 103 -10.04 -9.44 -16.09
C SER A 103 -8.63 -9.22 -15.52
N ASP A 104 -7.64 -8.99 -16.37
CA ASP A 104 -6.29 -8.59 -15.92
C ASP A 104 -6.32 -7.27 -15.12
N GLN A 105 -7.27 -6.38 -15.44
CA GLN A 105 -7.49 -5.16 -14.67
C GLN A 105 -8.04 -5.47 -13.26
N ASP A 106 -9.00 -6.39 -13.13
CA ASP A 106 -9.50 -6.83 -11.82
C ASP A 106 -8.38 -7.48 -11.00
N TYR A 107 -7.55 -8.31 -11.64
CA TYR A 107 -6.36 -8.89 -10.99
C TYR A 107 -5.40 -7.81 -10.48
N CYS A 108 -5.10 -6.82 -11.32
CA CYS A 108 -4.26 -5.67 -10.94
C CYS A 108 -4.82 -4.90 -9.75
N MET A 109 -6.14 -4.75 -9.71
CA MET A 109 -6.83 -4.17 -8.58
C MET A 109 -6.69 -5.05 -7.33
N VAL A 110 -6.93 -6.37 -7.42
CA VAL A 110 -6.85 -7.29 -6.29
C VAL A 110 -5.51 -7.19 -5.56
N TYR A 111 -4.38 -7.29 -6.24
CA TYR A 111 -3.10 -7.22 -5.55
C TYR A 111 -2.79 -5.81 -5.01
N SER A 112 -3.19 -4.74 -5.71
CA SER A 112 -2.94 -3.37 -5.26
C SER A 112 -3.73 -3.07 -3.98
N TYR A 113 -5.03 -3.40 -4.00
CA TYR A 113 -5.92 -3.27 -2.86
C TYR A 113 -5.57 -4.22 -1.72
N TYR A 114 -4.93 -5.36 -1.98
CA TYR A 114 -4.44 -6.25 -0.94
C TYR A 114 -3.41 -5.55 -0.04
N LEU A 115 -2.43 -4.84 -0.61
CA LEU A 115 -1.42 -4.09 0.17
C LEU A 115 -2.04 -2.93 0.95
N GLU A 116 -2.99 -2.23 0.33
CA GLU A 116 -3.70 -1.12 0.96
C GLU A 116 -4.57 -1.61 2.11
N TYR A 117 -5.28 -2.74 1.93
CA TYR A 117 -6.07 -3.36 2.98
C TYR A 117 -5.20 -3.87 4.11
N LEU A 118 -4.07 -4.52 3.81
CA LEU A 118 -3.07 -4.94 4.79
C LEU A 118 -2.60 -3.74 5.64
N THR A 119 -2.19 -2.65 4.98
CA THR A 119 -1.76 -1.41 5.63
C THR A 119 -2.86 -0.81 6.50
N MET A 120 -4.09 -0.83 6.02
CA MET A 120 -5.25 -0.33 6.76
C MET A 120 -5.49 -1.16 8.03
N GLN A 121 -5.41 -2.50 7.96
CA GLN A 121 -5.59 -3.36 9.13
C GLN A 121 -4.44 -3.19 10.12
N TRP A 122 -3.19 -3.09 9.65
CA TRP A 122 -2.02 -2.83 10.49
C TRP A 122 -2.18 -1.57 11.36
N LYS A 123 -2.78 -0.51 10.80
CA LYS A 123 -2.99 0.76 11.53
C LYS A 123 -4.34 0.90 12.19
N LYS A 124 -5.18 -0.13 12.12
CA LYS A 124 -6.49 -0.12 12.73
C LYS A 124 -6.36 -0.27 14.24
N CYS A 125 -6.13 0.84 14.93
CA CYS A 125 -6.22 0.86 16.38
C CYS A 125 -7.70 0.84 16.82
N PRO A 126 -8.13 -0.10 17.66
CA PRO A 126 -9.44 -0.02 18.29
C PRO A 126 -9.54 1.23 19.18
N GLY A 127 -10.67 1.95 19.10
CA GLY A 127 -10.95 3.09 19.99
C GLY A 127 -11.68 4.25 19.32
N LYS A 128 -12.28 5.12 20.15
CA LYS A 128 -13.11 6.25 19.69
C LYS A 128 -12.33 7.45 19.16
N TYR A 129 -11.02 7.50 19.38
CA TYR A 129 -10.17 8.65 19.06
C TYR A 129 -9.36 8.49 17.78
N GLY A 130 -9.20 7.23 17.32
CA GLY A 130 -8.46 6.85 16.12
C GLY A 130 -9.39 6.67 14.93
N LYS A 131 -8.93 7.06 13.74
CA LYS A 131 -9.62 6.79 12.48
C LYS A 131 -8.61 6.47 11.40
N VAL A 132 -8.74 5.29 10.79
CA VAL A 132 -8.09 4.95 9.51
C VAL A 132 -9.09 5.24 8.38
N VAL A 133 -8.61 5.82 7.29
CA VAL A 133 -9.39 6.10 6.09
C VAL A 133 -8.61 5.76 4.83
N TYR A 134 -9.35 5.33 3.82
CA TYR A 134 -8.83 4.99 2.50
C TYR A 134 -9.00 6.15 1.52
N GLU A 135 -7.95 6.48 0.77
CA GLU A 135 -7.89 7.57 -0.22
C GLU A 135 -8.68 8.84 0.20
N PRO A 136 -8.46 9.38 1.41
CA PRO A 136 -9.20 10.55 1.83
C PRO A 136 -8.71 11.79 1.07
N LEU A 137 -9.64 12.69 0.75
CA LEU A 137 -9.30 14.09 0.63
C LEU A 137 -9.02 14.64 2.04
N ILE A 138 -7.78 15.06 2.30
CA ILE A 138 -7.39 15.68 3.56
C ILE A 138 -7.81 17.15 3.54
N LYS A 139 -8.53 17.59 4.58
CA LYS A 139 -8.99 18.97 4.74
C LYS A 139 -8.50 19.57 6.04
N TYR A 140 -8.15 20.86 6.03
CA TYR A 140 -7.89 21.66 7.22
C TYR A 140 -8.91 22.80 7.32
N LYS A 141 -9.62 22.92 8.45
CA LYS A 141 -10.68 23.93 8.67
C LYS A 141 -11.67 24.00 7.48
N ARG A 142 -12.12 22.84 6.99
CA ARG A 142 -13.04 22.65 5.85
C ARG A 142 -12.47 22.97 4.46
N LYS A 143 -11.27 23.54 4.35
CA LYS A 143 -10.58 23.75 3.07
C LYS A 143 -9.71 22.54 2.74
N GLU A 144 -9.54 22.25 1.46
CA GLU A 144 -8.59 21.25 0.98
C GLU A 144 -7.17 21.57 1.47
N LEU A 145 -6.46 20.54 1.92
CA LEU A 145 -5.06 20.69 2.31
C LEU A 145 -4.23 21.02 1.05
N PHE A 146 -3.37 22.03 1.16
CA PHE A 146 -2.52 22.51 0.06
C PHE A 146 -3.29 23.05 -1.15
N ALA A 147 -4.52 23.55 -0.95
CA ALA A 147 -5.27 24.24 -2.00
C ALA A 147 -4.37 25.27 -2.72
N ASN A 148 -4.51 25.34 -4.05
CA ASN A 148 -3.71 26.15 -4.98
C ASN A 148 -2.27 25.67 -5.25
N ARG A 149 -1.84 24.54 -4.67
CA ARG A 149 -0.62 23.84 -5.14
C ARG A 149 -0.97 22.93 -6.32
N ASP A 150 -0.01 22.73 -7.21
CA ASP A 150 -0.17 21.87 -8.40
C ASP A 150 -0.36 20.38 -8.04
N PHE A 151 0.06 19.98 -6.83
CA PHE A 151 -0.14 18.66 -6.26
C PHE A 151 -1.35 18.53 -5.33
N ALA A 152 -2.17 19.58 -5.13
CA ALA A 152 -3.26 19.61 -4.14
C ALA A 152 -4.23 18.42 -4.27
N ASN A 153 -4.56 18.05 -5.51
CA ASN A 153 -5.49 16.96 -5.83
C ASN A 153 -4.92 15.55 -5.58
N SER A 154 -3.66 15.45 -5.13
CA SER A 154 -3.08 14.17 -4.75
C SER A 154 -3.71 13.66 -3.45
N LYS A 155 -3.91 12.35 -3.38
CA LYS A 155 -4.38 11.65 -2.17
C LYS A 155 -3.34 10.65 -1.73
N CYS A 156 -3.48 10.08 -0.55
CA CYS A 156 -2.68 8.95 -0.10
C CYS A 156 -3.60 7.76 0.15
N ASP A 157 -3.10 6.57 -0.13
CA ASP A 157 -3.93 5.37 -0.13
C ASP A 157 -4.49 5.06 1.27
N VAL A 158 -3.67 5.20 2.32
CA VAL A 158 -4.10 4.99 3.71
C VAL A 158 -3.66 6.16 4.60
N VAL A 159 -4.61 6.74 5.34
CA VAL A 159 -4.30 7.77 6.35
C VAL A 159 -4.91 7.39 7.69
N TYR A 160 -4.09 7.43 8.73
CA TYR A 160 -4.52 7.23 10.12
C TYR A 160 -4.37 8.53 10.90
N LYS A 161 -5.34 8.79 11.78
CA LYS A 161 -5.29 9.91 12.71
C LYS A 161 -5.80 9.51 14.08
N ASN A 162 -5.10 9.91 15.13
CA ASN A 162 -5.56 9.83 16.52
C ASN A 162 -5.50 11.21 17.18
N ASN A 163 -6.64 11.75 17.62
CA ASN A 163 -6.67 13.06 18.27
C ASN A 163 -6.06 13.06 19.68
N ARG A 164 -6.13 11.93 20.41
CA ARG A 164 -5.68 11.84 21.81
C ARG A 164 -4.16 11.72 21.88
N GLU A 165 -3.61 10.80 21.09
CA GLU A 165 -2.17 10.57 21.00
C GLU A 165 -1.45 11.56 20.07
N LYS A 166 -2.21 12.47 19.44
CA LYS A 166 -1.70 13.44 18.47
C LYS A 166 -0.91 12.77 17.34
N THR A 167 -1.46 11.68 16.84
CA THR A 167 -0.82 10.82 15.83
C THR A 167 -1.41 11.09 14.46
N LEU A 168 -0.57 11.23 13.45
CA LEU A 168 -0.97 11.33 12.05
C LEU A 168 -0.03 10.47 11.19
N TYR A 169 -0.57 9.44 10.56
CA TYR A 169 0.19 8.59 9.64
C TYR A 169 -0.39 8.69 8.23
N ILE A 170 0.48 8.80 7.24
CA ILE A 170 0.13 9.02 5.83
C ILE A 170 0.95 8.03 5.00
N TYR A 171 0.25 7.08 4.38
CA TYR A 171 0.88 6.00 3.63
C TYR A 171 0.41 5.96 2.19
N GLU A 172 1.38 5.80 1.30
CA GLU A 172 1.17 5.54 -0.11
C GLU A 172 1.61 4.11 -0.42
N CYS A 173 0.68 3.26 -0.85
CA CYS A 173 0.95 1.88 -1.22
C CYS A 173 1.40 1.84 -2.69
N LYS A 174 2.53 1.18 -2.97
CA LYS A 174 3.10 1.08 -4.31
C LYS A 174 3.47 -0.36 -4.59
N PHE A 175 2.52 -1.06 -5.21
CA PHE A 175 2.76 -2.42 -5.66
C PHE A 175 3.80 -2.46 -6.79
N GLY A 176 3.70 -1.58 -7.79
CA GLY A 176 4.62 -1.46 -8.92
C GLY A 176 5.69 -0.38 -8.72
N LEU A 177 6.51 -0.47 -7.67
CA LEU A 177 7.48 0.59 -7.33
C LEU A 177 8.54 0.80 -8.42
N PHE A 178 8.96 -0.26 -9.13
CA PHE A 178 9.84 -0.13 -10.30
C PHE A 178 9.23 0.76 -11.41
N THR A 179 7.97 0.52 -11.77
CA THR A 179 7.24 1.35 -12.74
C THR A 179 7.09 2.79 -12.26
N PHE A 180 6.87 2.97 -10.95
CA PHE A 180 6.83 4.29 -10.34
C PHE A 180 8.17 5.04 -10.48
N PHE A 181 9.30 4.36 -10.22
CA PHE A 181 10.63 4.94 -10.45
C PHE A 181 10.89 5.28 -11.91
N ASN A 182 10.49 4.41 -12.85
CA ASN A 182 10.63 4.71 -14.27
C ASN A 182 9.87 5.97 -14.66
N HIS A 183 8.70 6.21 -14.06
CA HIS A 183 7.98 7.45 -14.28
C HIS A 183 8.65 8.66 -13.60
N LEU A 184 9.28 8.49 -12.43
CA LEU A 184 9.98 9.58 -11.73
C LEU A 184 11.22 10.06 -12.50
N ARG A 185 11.86 9.16 -13.26
CA ARG A 185 13.00 9.50 -14.14
C ARG A 185 12.61 10.28 -15.39
N ILE A 186 11.32 10.41 -15.69
CA ILE A 186 10.88 11.09 -16.91
C ILE A 186 11.21 12.58 -16.78
N ASP A 187 12.04 13.09 -17.69
CA ASP A 187 12.21 14.52 -17.87
C ASP A 187 10.91 15.13 -18.42
N THR A 188 10.12 15.71 -17.54
CA THR A 188 8.81 16.27 -17.90
C THR A 188 8.90 17.52 -18.78
N LYS A 189 10.08 18.16 -18.90
CA LYS A 189 10.28 19.29 -19.82
C LYS A 189 10.30 18.80 -21.26
N ASN A 190 11.01 17.71 -21.52
CA ASN A 190 11.25 17.17 -22.85
C ASN A 190 10.24 16.08 -23.26
N ALA A 191 9.66 15.35 -22.31
CA ALA A 191 8.67 14.32 -22.61
C ALA A 191 7.37 14.90 -23.18
N THR A 192 6.71 14.14 -24.05
CA THR A 192 5.43 14.47 -24.67
C THR A 192 4.35 13.41 -24.37
N GLY A 193 3.10 13.73 -24.66
CA GLY A 193 1.97 12.78 -24.61
C GLY A 193 1.75 12.10 -23.26
N ARG A 194 1.49 10.79 -23.29
CA ARG A 194 1.14 9.97 -22.11
C ARG A 194 2.28 9.88 -21.10
N MET A 195 3.53 9.82 -21.57
CA MET A 195 4.70 9.70 -20.69
C MET A 195 4.91 10.96 -19.86
N LYS A 196 4.81 12.15 -20.48
CA LYS A 196 4.85 13.43 -19.75
C LYS A 196 3.82 13.47 -18.63
N LYS A 197 2.57 13.07 -18.92
CA LYS A 197 1.48 13.05 -17.94
C LYS A 197 1.79 12.13 -16.76
N LYS A 198 2.31 10.92 -17.02
CA LYS A 198 2.72 9.97 -15.98
C LYS A 198 3.86 10.52 -15.11
N GLY A 199 4.88 11.13 -15.73
CA GLY A 199 5.98 11.77 -15.02
C GLY A 199 5.51 12.89 -14.09
N ILE A 200 4.66 13.79 -14.60
CA ILE A 200 4.05 14.87 -13.79
C ILE A 200 3.24 14.29 -12.63
N GLN A 201 2.46 13.24 -12.87
CA GLN A 201 1.62 12.63 -11.84
C GLN A 201 2.44 12.04 -10.68
N VAL A 202 3.51 11.31 -10.97
CA VAL A 202 4.36 10.73 -9.92
C VAL A 202 5.18 11.80 -9.19
N GLN A 203 5.65 12.83 -9.88
CA GLN A 203 6.34 13.96 -9.24
C GLN A 203 5.41 14.70 -8.28
N ARG A 204 4.15 14.96 -8.68
CA ARG A 204 3.14 15.55 -7.80
C ARG A 204 2.88 14.70 -6.57
N LYS A 205 2.89 13.37 -6.69
CA LYS A 205 2.73 12.45 -5.55
C LYS A 205 3.89 12.58 -4.55
N ILE A 206 5.13 12.59 -5.04
CA ILE A 206 6.31 12.81 -4.19
C ILE A 206 6.24 14.18 -3.51
N ASN A 207 5.97 15.24 -4.26
CA ASN A 207 5.84 16.59 -3.70
C ASN A 207 4.76 16.66 -2.61
N TYR A 208 3.62 15.99 -2.81
CA TYR A 208 2.55 15.93 -1.81
C TYR A 208 2.99 15.25 -0.51
N LEU A 209 3.67 14.11 -0.61
CA LEU A 209 4.18 13.37 0.55
C LEU A 209 5.27 14.17 1.28
N LYS A 210 6.18 14.81 0.54
CA LYS A 210 7.20 15.69 1.10
C LYS A 210 6.59 16.87 1.85
N GLU A 211 5.59 17.53 1.24
CA GLU A 211 4.92 18.68 1.86
C GLU A 211 4.15 18.25 3.12
N CYS A 212 3.48 17.08 3.09
CA CYS A 212 2.89 16.49 4.29
C CYS A 212 3.93 16.29 5.39
N ASN A 213 5.07 15.67 5.07
CA ASN A 213 6.12 15.40 6.03
C ASN A 213 6.70 16.71 6.61
N CYS A 214 7.04 17.68 5.76
CA CYS A 214 7.60 18.98 6.15
C CYS A 214 6.68 19.76 7.09
N ILE A 215 5.40 19.90 6.71
CA ILE A 215 4.44 20.73 7.45
C ILE A 215 4.04 20.09 8.78
N PHE A 216 3.89 18.76 8.82
CA PHE A 216 3.45 18.09 10.04
C PHE A 216 4.59 17.76 11.01
N SER A 217 5.83 17.58 10.53
CA SER A 217 6.99 17.36 11.40
C SER A 217 7.36 18.61 12.18
N SER A 218 7.21 19.79 11.56
CA SER A 218 7.46 21.09 12.19
C SER A 218 6.34 21.54 13.14
N ASN A 219 5.36 20.67 13.43
CA ASN A 219 4.13 21.03 14.11
C ASN A 219 4.01 20.38 15.49
N SER A 220 4.07 21.20 16.54
CA SER A 220 3.98 20.74 17.93
C SER A 220 2.65 20.10 18.33
N ASP A 221 1.58 20.22 17.54
CA ASP A 221 0.30 19.53 17.82
C ASP A 221 0.23 18.12 17.22
N ILE A 222 1.25 17.69 16.48
CA ILE A 222 1.40 16.32 15.97
C ILE A 222 2.66 15.75 16.60
N ILE A 223 2.49 14.79 17.52
CA ILE A 223 3.59 14.18 18.25
C ILE A 223 4.16 13.01 17.45
N ASN A 224 3.28 12.16 16.93
CA ASN A 224 3.66 10.96 16.20
C ASN A 224 3.30 11.14 14.74
N LEU A 225 4.30 11.46 13.91
CA LEU A 225 4.16 11.56 12.46
C LEU A 225 4.84 10.38 11.79
N ASP A 226 4.19 9.81 10.78
CA ASP A 226 4.81 8.80 9.93
C ASP A 226 4.31 8.98 8.50
N VAL A 227 5.20 9.36 7.58
CA VAL A 227 4.88 9.56 6.16
C VAL A 227 5.77 8.65 5.32
N LYS A 228 5.19 7.58 4.75
CA LYS A 228 5.97 6.54 4.07
C LYS A 228 5.32 6.01 2.81
N ILE A 229 6.15 5.43 1.95
CA ILE A 229 5.70 4.54 0.88
C ILE A 229 5.77 3.09 1.39
N ILE A 230 4.73 2.31 1.12
CA ILE A 230 4.65 0.89 1.50
C ILE A 230 4.67 0.05 0.22
N THR A 231 5.47 -1.00 0.18
CA THR A 231 5.64 -1.81 -1.03
C THR A 231 5.98 -3.27 -0.71
N LEU A 232 5.59 -4.18 -1.61
CA LEU A 232 6.08 -5.56 -1.61
C LEU A 232 7.40 -5.74 -2.40
N ALA A 233 8.00 -4.65 -2.90
CA ALA A 233 9.36 -4.70 -3.44
C ALA A 233 10.37 -4.97 -2.30
N THR A 234 11.42 -5.73 -2.59
CA THR A 234 12.51 -5.98 -1.65
C THR A 234 13.46 -4.79 -1.58
N ARG A 235 14.18 -4.60 -0.46
CA ARG A 235 15.20 -3.54 -0.33
C ARG A 235 16.25 -3.63 -1.44
N SER A 236 16.68 -4.86 -1.74
CA SER A 236 17.65 -5.13 -2.80
C SER A 236 17.15 -4.62 -4.16
N SER A 237 15.88 -4.86 -4.49
CA SER A 237 15.29 -4.47 -5.78
C SER A 237 15.15 -2.96 -5.99
N ILE A 238 15.17 -2.17 -4.92
CA ILE A 238 14.94 -0.71 -5.00
C ILE A 238 16.15 0.14 -4.62
N SER A 239 17.20 -0.47 -4.08
CA SER A 239 18.41 0.20 -3.58
C SER A 239 18.98 1.25 -4.54
N GLY A 240 19.15 0.92 -5.82
CA GLY A 240 19.69 1.83 -6.84
C GLY A 240 18.77 2.96 -7.30
N SER A 241 17.53 3.04 -6.79
CA SER A 241 16.53 4.05 -7.20
C SER A 241 15.89 4.79 -6.02
N ILE A 242 16.27 4.46 -4.78
CA ILE A 242 15.64 4.98 -3.55
C ILE A 242 15.79 6.51 -3.42
N ASN A 243 16.89 7.04 -3.93
CA ASN A 243 17.18 8.48 -3.99
C ASN A 243 16.13 9.28 -4.78
N LEU A 244 15.41 8.65 -5.72
CA LEU A 244 14.31 9.28 -6.46
C LEU A 244 13.09 9.61 -5.58
N LEU A 245 13.01 9.05 -4.37
CA LEU A 245 11.93 9.34 -3.42
C LEU A 245 12.21 10.57 -2.57
N ASP A 246 13.37 11.21 -2.75
CA ASP A 246 13.65 12.55 -2.23
C ASP A 246 13.41 12.65 -0.70
N GLY A 247 13.98 11.66 0.01
CA GLY A 247 13.94 11.55 1.47
C GLY A 247 12.66 10.95 2.07
N ILE A 248 11.72 10.47 1.26
CA ILE A 248 10.55 9.73 1.77
C ILE A 248 10.95 8.28 2.09
N ASP A 249 10.73 7.89 3.36
CA ASP A 249 11.01 6.54 3.84
C ASP A 249 10.11 5.48 3.17
N VAL A 250 10.65 4.27 3.05
CA VAL A 250 9.96 3.12 2.45
C VAL A 250 9.90 1.96 3.43
N ILE A 251 8.71 1.39 3.61
CA ILE A 251 8.51 0.08 4.24
C ILE A 251 8.50 -0.95 3.12
N THR A 252 9.50 -1.84 3.12
CA THR A 252 9.67 -2.86 2.07
C THR A 252 9.03 -4.18 2.45
N ARG A 253 9.09 -5.16 1.55
CA ARG A 253 8.56 -6.51 1.81
C ARG A 253 9.16 -7.14 3.06
N GLU A 254 10.46 -6.96 3.28
CA GLU A 254 11.15 -7.52 4.45
C GLU A 254 10.62 -6.93 5.76
N ASP A 255 10.25 -5.64 5.78
CA ASP A 255 9.60 -5.02 6.95
C ASP A 255 8.17 -5.56 7.15
N ILE A 256 7.43 -5.72 6.05
CA ILE A 256 6.04 -6.20 6.04
C ILE A 256 5.96 -7.67 6.47
N GLU A 257 6.92 -8.48 6.06
CA GLU A 257 7.02 -9.91 6.40
C GLU A 257 7.69 -10.17 7.74
N ASP A 258 8.20 -9.15 8.42
CA ASP A 258 8.77 -9.30 9.76
C ASP A 258 7.74 -9.88 10.73
N LYS A 259 8.20 -10.74 11.64
CA LYS A 259 7.32 -11.44 12.58
C LYS A 259 6.60 -10.45 13.50
N SER A 260 7.26 -9.37 13.91
CA SER A 260 6.66 -8.33 14.75
C SER A 260 5.55 -7.60 14.00
N PHE A 261 5.75 -7.27 12.73
CA PHE A 261 4.72 -6.67 11.89
C PHE A 261 3.52 -7.61 11.72
N TYR A 262 3.78 -8.87 11.37
CA TYR A 262 2.74 -9.88 11.20
C TYR A 262 1.90 -10.09 12.48
N ASN A 263 2.52 -10.09 13.65
CA ASN A 263 1.82 -10.24 14.91
C ASN A 263 0.86 -9.08 15.22
N LEU A 264 1.09 -7.89 14.65
CA LEU A 264 0.17 -6.74 14.77
C LEU A 264 -1.06 -6.86 13.86
N LEU A 265 -1.08 -7.81 12.92
CA LEU A 265 -2.21 -8.02 11.99
C LEU A 265 -3.26 -9.01 12.52
N LYS A 266 -2.91 -9.78 13.57
CA LYS A 266 -3.80 -10.75 14.23
C LYS A 266 -4.71 -10.08 15.24
#